data_AF-A0AAD7CCU8-F1
#
_entry.id   AF-A0AAD7CCU8-F1
#
_cell.length_a   1.000
_cell.length_b   1.000
_cell.length_c   1.000
_cell.angle_alpha   90.00
_cell.angle_beta   90.00
_cell.angle_gamma   90.00
#
_symmetry.space_group_name_H-M   'P 1'
#
loop_
_entity.id
_entity.type
_entity.pdbx_description
1 polymer ?
#
loop_
_entity_poly.entity_id
_entity_poly.type
_entity_poly.pdbx_seq_one_letter_code
_entity_poly.pdbx_strand_id
1 'polypeptide(L)'
;LEFNMYVSLEVPTSETIAAGRRELLIFDEVANEYIGSCEGTEHGEKSWNFPKIHSHQHVFEDIENKGTTHNFGTKISESMHGPLRETYHRLTNFKNLVKHDHRRAVGLLIREQLNTLDAPDDPNCPEDAEILSNISIGSKLRPVLFSVIEEKTYGDASFTDF
;
A
#
# COMPACT_ATOMS: atom_id res chain seq x y z
N LEU A 1 16.91 -4.68 -36.41
CA LEU A 1 17.79 -5.31 -35.40
C LEU A 1 16.91 -6.14 -34.49
N GLU A 2 17.24 -7.42 -34.34
CA GLU A 2 16.45 -8.35 -33.53
C GLU A 2 16.85 -8.32 -32.05
N PHE A 3 17.72 -7.39 -31.66
CA PHE A 3 18.18 -7.19 -30.28
C PHE A 3 17.04 -7.22 -29.25
N ASN A 4 15.95 -6.48 -29.50
CA ASN A 4 14.81 -6.42 -28.57
C ASN A 4 14.07 -7.78 -28.45
N MET A 5 14.02 -8.55 -29.53
CA MET A 5 13.46 -9.90 -29.51
C MET A 5 14.26 -10.80 -28.55
N TYR A 6 15.59 -10.80 -28.62
CA TYR A 6 16.43 -11.63 -27.73
C TYR A 6 16.34 -11.19 -26.26
N VAL A 7 16.27 -9.88 -26.01
CA VAL A 7 16.18 -9.30 -24.65
C VAL A 7 14.84 -9.63 -23.98
N SER A 8 13.77 -9.80 -24.76
CA SER A 8 12.41 -10.04 -24.26
C SER A 8 12.06 -11.52 -24.05
N LEU A 9 13.00 -12.44 -24.31
CA LEU A 9 12.76 -13.87 -24.10
C LEU A 9 12.54 -14.18 -22.61
N GLU A 10 11.45 -14.90 -22.32
CA GLU A 10 11.15 -15.40 -20.98
C GLU A 10 12.11 -16.53 -20.57
N VAL A 11 12.53 -17.35 -21.54
CA VAL A 11 13.43 -18.49 -21.35
C VAL A 11 14.67 -18.31 -22.23
N PRO A 12 15.67 -17.54 -21.79
CA PRO A 12 16.92 -17.41 -22.50
C PRO A 12 17.76 -18.68 -22.32
N THR A 13 18.22 -19.24 -23.44
CA THR A 13 19.23 -20.30 -23.50
C THR A 13 20.60 -19.71 -23.82
N SER A 14 21.67 -20.48 -23.59
CA SER A 14 23.03 -20.05 -23.93
C SER A 14 23.18 -19.69 -25.42
N GLU A 15 22.47 -20.39 -26.31
CA GLU A 15 22.47 -20.10 -27.74
C GLU A 15 21.79 -18.76 -28.06
N THR A 16 20.61 -18.51 -27.48
CA THR A 16 19.89 -17.25 -27.69
C THR A 16 20.61 -16.06 -27.07
N ILE A 17 21.29 -16.26 -25.93
CA ILE A 17 22.13 -15.23 -25.31
C ILE A 17 23.33 -14.91 -26.22
N ALA A 18 24.02 -15.93 -26.75
CA ALA A 18 25.12 -15.74 -27.69
C ALA A 18 24.67 -15.04 -28.98
N ALA A 19 23.48 -15.36 -29.49
CA ALA A 19 22.88 -14.67 -30.63
C ALA A 19 22.54 -13.21 -30.31
N GLY A 20 21.94 -12.96 -29.14
CA GLY A 20 21.64 -11.61 -28.67
C GLY A 20 22.89 -10.75 -28.48
N ARG A 21 23.98 -11.32 -27.95
CA ARG A 21 25.28 -10.63 -27.83
C ARG A 21 25.85 -10.23 -29.19
N ARG A 22 25.65 -11.05 -30.24
CA ARG A 22 26.04 -10.68 -31.61
C ARG A 22 25.19 -9.51 -32.13
N GLU A 23 23.88 -9.54 -31.92
CA GLU A 23 22.99 -8.43 -32.30
C GLU A 23 23.33 -7.13 -31.53
N LEU A 24 23.78 -7.21 -30.28
CA LEU A 24 24.21 -6.05 -29.51
C LEU A 24 25.41 -5.35 -30.14
N LEU A 25 26.35 -6.10 -30.72
CA LEU A 25 27.49 -5.51 -31.44
C LEU A 25 27.04 -4.75 -32.68
N ILE A 26 26.08 -5.30 -33.43
CA ILE A 26 25.50 -4.63 -34.60
C ILE A 26 24.73 -3.38 -34.17
N PHE A 27 23.99 -3.46 -33.06
CA PHE A 27 23.32 -2.29 -32.48
C PHE A 27 24.31 -1.19 -32.11
N ASP A 28 25.44 -1.53 -31.48
CA ASP A 28 26.46 -0.55 -31.12
C ASP A 28 27.09 0.11 -32.34
N GLU A 29 27.35 -0.66 -33.40
CA GLU A 29 27.86 -0.15 -34.68
C GLU A 29 26.88 0.86 -35.31
N VAL A 30 25.61 0.48 -35.46
CA VAL A 30 24.56 1.35 -36.03
C VAL A 30 24.30 2.57 -35.15
N ALA A 31 24.37 2.42 -33.83
CA ALA A 31 24.24 3.54 -32.91
C ALA A 31 25.39 4.54 -33.10
N ASN A 32 26.64 4.08 -33.21
CA ASN A 32 27.79 4.94 -33.44
C ASN A 32 27.73 5.62 -34.82
N GLU A 33 27.28 4.94 -35.86
CA GLU A 33 27.04 5.54 -37.19
C GLU A 33 26.01 6.67 -37.11
N TYR A 34 24.90 6.43 -36.42
CA TYR A 34 23.87 7.45 -36.21
C TYR A 34 24.39 8.65 -35.42
N ILE A 35 25.20 8.41 -34.38
CA ILE A 35 25.83 9.48 -33.60
C ILE A 35 26.73 10.34 -34.48
N GLY A 36 27.56 9.71 -35.33
CA GLY A 36 28.38 10.43 -36.30
C GLY A 36 27.54 11.25 -37.30
N SER A 37 26.41 10.69 -37.76
CA SER A 37 25.50 11.40 -38.67
C SER A 37 24.80 12.62 -38.04
N CYS A 38 24.78 12.71 -36.70
CA CYS A 38 24.20 13.84 -35.99
C CYS A 38 25.14 15.06 -35.94
N GLU A 39 26.41 14.93 -36.33
CA GLU A 39 27.34 16.07 -36.39
C GLU A 39 26.79 17.17 -37.32
N GLY A 40 26.70 18.41 -36.80
CA GLY A 40 26.13 19.55 -37.53
C GLY A 40 24.60 19.63 -37.54
N THR A 41 23.90 18.74 -36.84
CA THR A 41 22.45 18.82 -36.60
C THR A 41 22.13 19.33 -35.20
N GLU A 42 20.85 19.57 -34.89
CA GLU A 42 20.36 19.88 -33.54
C GLU A 42 20.68 18.79 -32.50
N HIS A 43 21.08 17.59 -32.92
CA HIS A 43 21.44 16.48 -32.06
C HIS A 43 22.95 16.26 -31.94
N GLY A 44 23.79 17.06 -32.60
CA GLY A 44 25.25 16.90 -32.56
C GLY A 44 25.87 17.21 -31.19
N GLU A 45 25.27 18.11 -30.42
CA GLU A 45 25.73 18.44 -29.05
C GLU A 45 25.21 17.46 -27.99
N LYS A 46 24.33 16.52 -28.38
CA LYS A 46 23.70 15.60 -27.44
C LYS A 46 24.70 14.56 -26.97
N SER A 47 24.86 14.45 -25.65
CA SER A 47 25.58 13.31 -25.07
C SER A 47 24.76 12.03 -25.21
N TRP A 48 25.30 11.08 -25.97
CA TRP A 48 24.73 9.74 -26.12
C TRP A 48 25.07 8.80 -24.97
N ASN A 49 25.85 9.27 -23.99
CA ASN A 49 26.11 8.57 -22.73
C ASN A 49 24.98 8.82 -21.72
N PHE A 50 23.84 8.13 -21.87
CA PHE A 50 22.70 8.20 -20.96
C PHE A 50 22.32 6.83 -20.41
N PRO A 51 21.69 6.73 -19.22
CA PRO A 51 21.47 5.46 -18.52
C PRO A 51 20.80 4.34 -19.33
N LYS A 52 19.95 4.70 -20.30
CA LYS A 52 19.27 3.71 -21.15
C LYS A 52 20.23 2.99 -22.10
N ILE A 53 21.29 3.64 -22.60
CA ILE A 53 22.26 2.97 -23.49
C ILE A 53 23.09 1.95 -22.69
N HIS A 54 23.49 2.31 -21.47
CA HIS A 54 24.17 1.41 -20.54
C HIS A 54 23.31 0.21 -20.16
N SER A 55 21.99 0.40 -20.03
CA SER A 55 21.06 -0.70 -19.77
C SER A 55 21.12 -1.75 -20.88
N HIS A 56 21.32 -1.35 -22.14
CA HIS A 56 21.47 -2.28 -23.27
C HIS A 56 22.86 -2.94 -23.30
N GLN A 57 23.92 -2.22 -22.94
CA GLN A 57 25.29 -2.76 -22.90
C GLN A 57 25.41 -3.93 -21.91
N HIS A 58 24.79 -3.80 -20.74
CA HIS A 58 24.85 -4.82 -19.69
C HIS A 58 23.70 -5.82 -19.73
N VAL A 59 22.76 -5.72 -20.68
CA VAL A 59 21.50 -6.47 -20.63
C VAL A 59 21.72 -7.99 -20.56
N PHE A 60 22.69 -8.53 -21.30
CA PHE A 60 22.94 -9.97 -21.33
C PHE A 60 23.71 -10.48 -20.12
N GLU A 61 24.57 -9.64 -19.53
CA GLU A 61 25.20 -9.93 -18.24
C GLU A 61 24.17 -9.90 -17.10
N ASP A 62 23.26 -8.92 -17.15
CA ASP A 62 22.11 -8.87 -16.25
C ASP A 62 21.19 -10.07 -16.43
N ILE A 63 20.97 -10.55 -17.66
CA ILE A 63 20.17 -11.75 -17.93
C ILE A 63 20.85 -12.99 -17.33
N GLU A 64 22.16 -13.15 -17.49
CA GLU A 64 22.89 -14.27 -16.90
C GLU A 64 22.86 -14.24 -15.37
N ASN A 65 22.97 -13.06 -14.76
CA ASN A 65 23.03 -12.91 -13.30
C ASN A 65 21.66 -12.90 -12.62
N LYS A 66 20.63 -12.33 -13.26
CA LYS A 66 19.30 -12.07 -12.68
C LYS A 66 18.18 -12.91 -13.33
N GLY A 67 18.47 -13.61 -14.43
CA GLY A 67 17.51 -14.42 -15.18
C GLY A 67 16.90 -13.66 -16.36
N THR A 68 15.58 -13.54 -16.44
CA THR A 68 14.94 -12.81 -17.56
C THR A 68 14.76 -11.32 -17.22
N THR A 69 14.69 -10.47 -18.24
CA THR A 69 14.42 -9.03 -18.09
C THR A 69 13.07 -8.74 -17.44
N HIS A 70 12.11 -9.66 -17.52
CA HIS A 70 10.84 -9.56 -16.80
C HIS A 70 11.05 -9.43 -15.28
N ASN A 71 12.12 -10.01 -14.75
CA ASN A 71 12.44 -9.98 -13.32
C ASN A 71 13.18 -8.71 -12.89
N PHE A 72 13.55 -7.83 -13.82
CA PHE A 72 14.30 -6.60 -13.48
C PHE A 72 13.41 -5.53 -12.85
N GLY A 73 12.09 -5.71 -12.88
CA GLY A 73 11.14 -4.83 -12.22
C GLY A 73 10.96 -5.14 -10.73
N THR A 74 10.80 -4.11 -9.92
CA THR A 74 10.33 -4.23 -8.52
C THR A 74 8.85 -4.60 -8.42
N LYS A 75 8.20 -4.98 -9.54
CA LYS A 75 6.76 -5.30 -9.59
C LYS A 75 6.36 -6.44 -8.65
N ILE A 76 7.30 -7.32 -8.29
CA ILE A 76 7.06 -8.39 -7.30
C ILE A 76 6.66 -7.78 -5.94
N SER A 77 7.24 -6.64 -5.56
CA SER A 77 6.86 -5.91 -4.33
C SER A 77 5.72 -4.90 -4.54
N GLU A 78 5.27 -4.67 -5.78
CA GLU A 78 4.15 -3.74 -6.06
C GLU A 78 2.84 -4.24 -5.41
N SER A 79 2.66 -5.56 -5.33
CA SER A 79 1.59 -6.18 -4.53
C SER A 79 1.74 -5.88 -3.03
N MET A 80 2.97 -5.91 -2.49
CA MET A 80 3.22 -5.64 -1.06
C MET A 80 2.95 -4.18 -0.68
N HIS A 81 2.99 -3.28 -1.66
CA HIS A 81 2.58 -1.90 -1.46
C HIS A 81 1.07 -1.67 -1.65
N GLY A 82 0.25 -2.69 -1.93
CA GLY A 82 -1.20 -2.52 -2.11
C GLY A 82 -1.86 -1.69 -0.99
N PRO A 83 -1.71 -2.08 0.29
CA PRO A 83 -2.23 -1.30 1.41
C PRO A 83 -1.62 0.11 1.51
N LEU A 84 -0.34 0.25 1.20
CA LEU A 84 0.39 1.51 1.29
C LEU A 84 -0.04 2.49 0.17
N ARG A 85 -0.22 1.96 -1.04
CA ARG A 85 -0.72 2.63 -2.23
C ARG A 85 -2.17 3.04 -2.05
N GLU A 86 -3.01 2.15 -1.51
CA GLU A 86 -4.40 2.46 -1.21
C GLU A 86 -4.51 3.54 -0.13
N THR A 87 -3.69 3.43 0.92
CA THR A 87 -3.55 4.47 1.95
C THR A 87 -3.11 5.80 1.34
N TYR A 88 -2.08 5.78 0.48
CA TYR A 88 -1.57 6.96 -0.20
C TYR A 88 -2.64 7.62 -1.08
N HIS A 89 -3.38 6.84 -1.89
CA HIS A 89 -4.40 7.37 -2.80
C HIS A 89 -5.71 7.77 -2.11
N ARG A 90 -6.18 7.00 -1.12
CA ARG A 90 -7.49 7.25 -0.48
C ARG A 90 -7.41 8.14 0.76
N LEU A 91 -6.27 8.15 1.46
CA LEU A 91 -6.15 8.79 2.77
C LEU A 91 -5.20 10.00 2.77
N THR A 92 -4.53 10.28 1.65
CA THR A 92 -3.64 11.44 1.51
C THR A 92 -4.03 12.34 0.34
N ASN A 93 -3.73 13.63 0.45
CA ASN A 93 -3.92 14.60 -0.64
C ASN A 93 -2.65 14.75 -1.51
N PHE A 94 -1.82 13.71 -1.57
CA PHE A 94 -0.52 13.68 -2.26
C PHE A 94 0.52 14.70 -1.79
N LYS A 95 0.24 15.46 -0.71
CA LYS A 95 1.13 16.51 -0.18
C LYS A 95 1.45 16.36 1.29
N ASN A 96 0.50 15.87 2.11
CA ASN A 96 0.60 15.90 3.58
C ASN A 96 0.66 14.50 4.21
N LEU A 97 1.69 13.72 3.88
CA LEU A 97 1.81 12.31 4.31
C LEU A 97 1.94 12.15 5.84
N VAL A 98 2.66 13.07 6.51
CA VAL A 98 2.91 13.04 7.96
C VAL A 98 1.63 13.11 8.82
N LYS A 99 0.56 13.75 8.31
CA LYS A 99 -0.71 13.88 9.04
C LYS A 99 -1.46 12.54 9.14
N HIS A 100 -1.19 11.60 8.24
CA HIS A 100 -1.82 10.29 8.25
C HIS A 100 -1.35 9.44 9.45
N ASP A 101 -0.03 9.42 9.71
CA ASP A 101 0.54 8.64 10.81
C ASP A 101 0.06 9.15 12.17
N HIS A 102 -0.06 10.47 12.32
CA HIS A 102 -0.65 11.07 13.51
C HIS A 102 -2.12 10.65 13.70
N ARG A 103 -2.95 10.70 12.66
CA ARG A 103 -4.35 10.25 12.73
C ARG A 103 -4.46 8.76 13.07
N ARG A 104 -3.58 7.93 12.52
CA ARG A 104 -3.51 6.50 12.85
C ARG A 104 -3.13 6.29 14.31
N ALA A 105 -2.13 6.99 14.82
CA ALA A 105 -1.72 6.90 16.23
C ALA A 105 -2.84 7.30 17.18
N VAL A 106 -3.55 8.40 16.89
CA VAL A 106 -4.73 8.83 17.67
C VAL A 106 -5.85 7.79 17.61
N GLY A 107 -6.13 7.21 16.43
CA GLY A 107 -7.14 6.16 16.29
C GLY A 107 -6.81 4.89 17.07
N LEU A 108 -5.54 4.49 17.11
CA LEU A 108 -5.07 3.36 17.92
C LEU A 108 -5.22 3.65 19.42
N LEU A 109 -4.84 4.85 19.88
CA LEU A 109 -4.99 5.26 21.27
C LEU A 109 -6.46 5.24 21.72
N ILE A 110 -7.37 5.78 20.92
CA ILE A 110 -8.81 5.74 21.22
C ILE A 110 -9.29 4.28 21.33
N ARG A 111 -8.83 3.41 20.43
CA ARG A 111 -9.24 2.00 20.44
C ARG A 111 -8.71 1.27 21.67
N GLU A 112 -7.48 1.55 22.08
CA GLU A 112 -6.89 1.02 23.32
C GLU A 112 -7.68 1.47 24.54
N GLN A 113 -8.02 2.77 24.63
CA GLN A 113 -8.85 3.30 25.71
C GLN A 113 -10.23 2.63 25.78
N LEU A 114 -10.87 2.41 24.63
CA LEU A 114 -12.14 1.67 24.57
C LEU A 114 -11.96 0.23 25.05
N ASN A 115 -10.90 -0.46 24.63
CA ASN A 115 -10.64 -1.83 25.10
C ASN A 115 -10.40 -1.91 26.61
N THR A 116 -9.77 -0.89 27.21
CA THR A 116 -9.58 -0.80 28.67
C THR A 116 -10.91 -0.58 29.39
N LEU A 117 -11.81 0.24 28.83
CA LEU A 117 -13.14 0.48 29.39
C LEU A 117 -14.12 -0.69 29.19
N ASP A 118 -13.96 -1.44 28.09
CA ASP A 118 -14.72 -2.66 27.81
C ASP A 118 -14.17 -3.89 28.57
N ALA A 119 -13.02 -3.76 29.24
CA ALA A 119 -12.50 -4.81 30.10
C ALA A 119 -13.48 -5.04 31.27
N PRO A 120 -13.73 -6.31 31.66
CA PRO A 120 -14.61 -6.59 32.78
C PRO A 120 -14.07 -5.96 34.06
N ASP A 121 -14.95 -5.35 34.86
CA ASP A 121 -14.57 -4.77 36.16
C ASP A 121 -13.86 -5.81 37.02
N ASP A 122 -12.70 -5.44 37.57
CA ASP A 122 -12.00 -6.24 38.57
C ASP A 122 -12.91 -6.35 39.80
N PRO A 123 -13.34 -7.55 40.21
CA PRO A 123 -14.21 -7.75 41.37
C PRO A 123 -13.59 -7.29 42.70
N ASN A 124 -12.31 -6.88 42.70
CA ASN A 124 -11.58 -6.37 43.86
C ASN A 124 -11.39 -4.85 43.87
N CYS A 125 -11.94 -4.10 42.90
CA CYS A 125 -11.88 -2.64 42.90
C CYS A 125 -12.80 -2.08 44.02
N PRO A 126 -12.29 -1.28 44.98
CA PRO A 126 -13.13 -0.66 45.99
C PRO A 126 -14.17 0.25 45.31
N GLU A 127 -15.46 0.04 45.61
CA GLU A 127 -16.54 0.90 45.15
C GLU A 127 -16.34 2.31 45.70
N ASP A 128 -15.88 3.23 44.84
CA ASP A 128 -15.89 4.66 45.13
C ASP A 128 -17.35 5.13 45.23
N ALA A 129 -17.71 5.55 46.44
CA ALA A 129 -19.02 6.03 46.79
C ALA A 129 -19.39 7.33 46.05
N GLU A 130 -20.67 7.40 45.65
CA GLU A 130 -21.46 8.58 45.30
C GLU A 130 -21.00 9.45 44.12
N ILE A 131 -21.46 9.12 42.90
CA ILE A 131 -21.90 10.15 41.94
C ILE A 131 -23.29 9.81 41.39
N LEU A 132 -24.21 10.73 41.68
CA LEU A 132 -25.58 10.79 41.22
C LEU A 132 -25.72 10.60 39.69
N SER A 133 -26.52 9.59 39.33
CA SER A 133 -27.63 9.67 38.38
C SER A 133 -27.42 10.29 36.99
N ASN A 134 -26.37 9.90 36.28
CA ASN A 134 -26.35 10.07 34.83
C ASN A 134 -26.51 8.70 34.15
N ILE A 135 -27.75 8.40 33.78
CA ILE A 135 -28.09 7.34 32.83
C ILE A 135 -27.26 7.59 31.56
N SER A 136 -26.22 6.79 31.34
CA SER A 136 -25.53 6.79 30.05
C SER A 136 -26.38 5.97 29.06
N ILE A 137 -26.85 6.60 27.98
CA ILE A 137 -27.46 5.87 26.86
C ILE A 137 -26.45 4.82 26.38
N GLY A 138 -26.82 3.54 26.50
CA GLY A 138 -26.00 2.39 26.08
C GLY A 138 -25.44 1.52 27.19
N SER A 139 -25.62 1.85 28.48
CA SER A 139 -25.24 0.93 29.56
C SER A 139 -26.16 -0.29 29.60
N LYS A 140 -25.61 -1.47 29.90
CA LYS A 140 -26.41 -2.69 30.06
C LYS A 140 -27.35 -2.51 31.25
N LEU A 141 -28.64 -2.34 30.96
CA LEU A 141 -29.67 -2.29 32.01
C LEU A 141 -29.78 -3.67 32.67
N ARG A 142 -30.03 -3.65 33.99
CA ARG A 142 -30.36 -4.87 34.72
C ARG A 142 -31.62 -5.50 34.10
N PRO A 143 -31.66 -6.82 33.85
CA PRO A 143 -32.86 -7.46 33.32
C PRO A 143 -34.01 -7.29 34.33
N VAL A 144 -35.15 -6.79 33.84
CA VAL A 144 -36.37 -6.57 34.64
C VAL A 144 -37.47 -7.48 34.11
N LEU A 145 -38.21 -8.11 35.02
CA LEU A 145 -39.38 -8.93 34.68
C LEU A 145 -40.57 -8.04 34.31
N PHE A 146 -41.39 -8.50 33.37
CA PHE A 146 -42.52 -7.74 32.84
C PHE A 146 -43.54 -7.35 33.93
N SER A 147 -43.76 -8.23 34.91
CA SER A 147 -44.66 -7.98 36.05
C SER A 147 -44.26 -6.76 36.88
N VAL A 148 -42.97 -6.47 37.00
CA VAL A 148 -42.44 -5.32 37.75
C VAL A 148 -42.68 -4.01 37.01
N ILE A 149 -42.77 -4.08 35.67
CA ILE A 149 -43.08 -2.92 34.83
C ILE A 149 -44.58 -2.65 34.90
N GLU A 150 -45.41 -3.70 34.78
CA GLU A 150 -46.87 -3.59 34.88
C GLU A 150 -47.33 -2.98 36.20
N GLU A 151 -46.78 -3.42 37.34
CA GLU A 151 -47.10 -2.84 38.65
C GLU A 151 -46.71 -1.35 38.76
N LYS A 152 -45.61 -0.94 38.11
CA LYS A 152 -45.15 0.46 38.10
C LYS A 152 -46.00 1.37 37.22
N THR A 153 -46.54 0.83 36.13
CA THR A 153 -47.39 1.57 35.18
C THR A 153 -48.88 1.46 35.48
N TYR A 154 -49.27 0.66 36.48
CA TYR A 154 -50.67 0.45 36.85
C TYR A 154 -51.30 1.76 37.37
N GLY A 155 -52.24 2.31 36.60
CA GLY A 155 -52.93 3.56 36.92
C GLY A 155 -52.29 4.83 36.35
N ASP A 156 -51.25 4.70 35.51
CA ASP A 156 -50.70 5.84 34.77
C ASP A 156 -51.65 6.26 33.64
N ALA A 157 -52.14 7.51 33.70
CA ALA A 157 -53.06 8.09 32.73
C ALA A 157 -52.51 8.10 31.29
N SER A 158 -51.21 7.96 31.12
CA SER A 158 -50.54 7.85 29.82
C SER A 158 -50.85 6.55 29.07
N PHE A 159 -51.39 5.54 29.77
CA PHE A 159 -51.64 4.19 29.25
C PHE A 159 -53.11 3.73 29.42
N THR A 160 -54.03 4.64 29.78
CA THR A 160 -55.45 4.32 29.97
C THR A 160 -56.30 4.34 28.69
N ASP A 161 -55.75 4.84 27.57
CA ASP A 161 -56.47 5.03 26.30
C ASP A 161 -56.00 4.09 25.17
N PHE A 162 -55.74 2.81 25.49
CA PHE A 162 -55.56 1.76 24.48
C PHE A 162 -56.75 0.79 24.44
#